data_AF-A0A395LG73-F1
#
_entry.id   AF-A0A395LG73-F1
#
_cell.length_a   1.000
_cell.length_b   1.000
_cell.length_c   1.000
_cell.angle_alpha   90.00
_cell.angle_beta   90.00
_cell.angle_gamma   90.00
#
_symmetry.space_group_name_H-M   'P 1'
#
loop_
_entity.id
_entity.type
_entity.pdbx_description
1 polymer ?
#
loop_
_entity_poly.entity_id
_entity_poly.type
_entity_poly.pdbx_seq_one_letter_code
_entity_poly.pdbx_strand_id
1 'polypeptide(L)' 'MPTDLVVRVAGDCSAAAQQVVSETGGELLSAQPTSDGQCVITVLVPGNGGRPKKVTVRVPM' A
#
# COMPACT_ATOMS: atom_id res chain seq x y z
N MET A 1 -8.01 21.23 -20.26
CA MET A 1 -7.89 20.30 -19.13
C MET A 1 -7.70 18.90 -19.67
N PRO A 2 -6.53 18.25 -19.53
CA PRO A 2 -6.41 16.86 -19.92
C PRO A 2 -7.12 16.01 -18.86
N THR A 3 -8.16 15.30 -19.28
CA THR A 3 -8.84 14.28 -18.49
C THR A 3 -7.90 13.09 -18.43
N ASP A 4 -7.08 13.04 -17.39
CA ASP A 4 -6.21 11.91 -17.10
C ASP A 4 -7.11 10.72 -16.73
N LEU A 5 -7.48 9.92 -17.74
CA LEU A 5 -8.07 8.60 -17.51
C LEU A 5 -6.94 7.72 -16.94
N VAL A 6 -6.84 7.70 -15.61
CA VAL A 6 -6.04 6.73 -14.89
C VAL A 6 -6.66 5.36 -15.15
N VAL A 7 -6.16 4.66 -16.17
CA VAL A 7 -6.38 3.23 -16.37
C VAL A 7 -5.73 2.54 -15.17
N ARG A 8 -6.53 2.06 -14.22
CA ARG A 8 -6.07 1.18 -13.14
C ARG A 8 -5.62 -0.13 -13.78
N VAL A 9 -4.35 -0.20 -14.14
CA VAL A 9 -3.72 -1.44 -14.58
C VAL A 9 -3.83 -2.41 -13.42
N ALA A 10 -4.24 -3.64 -13.71
CA ALA A 10 -4.37 -4.76 -12.76
C ALA A 10 -3.06 -5.18 -12.04
N GLY A 11 -2.05 -4.30 -11.97
CA GLY A 11 -0.88 -4.37 -11.12
C GLY A 11 -0.93 -3.37 -9.95
N ASP A 12 -2.07 -2.74 -9.71
CA ASP A 12 -2.23 -1.82 -8.59
C ASP A 12 -2.46 -2.63 -7.30
N CYS A 13 -1.39 -2.87 -6.56
CA CYS A 13 -1.40 -3.30 -5.16
C CYS A 13 -2.27 -2.41 -4.24
N SER A 14 -2.94 -1.39 -4.79
CA SER A 14 -3.89 -0.48 -4.16
C SER A 14 -5.01 -1.16 -3.37
N ALA A 15 -5.60 -2.25 -3.87
CA ALA A 15 -6.67 -2.96 -3.15
C ALA A 15 -6.12 -3.63 -1.88
N ALA A 16 -5.05 -4.43 -2.04
CA ALA A 16 -4.34 -5.03 -0.93
C ALA A 16 -3.77 -3.96 0.02
N ALA A 17 -3.27 -2.85 -0.51
CA ALA A 17 -2.77 -1.73 0.27
C ALA A 17 -3.84 -1.07 1.11
N GLN A 18 -5.02 -0.78 0.55
CA GLN A 18 -6.16 -0.25 1.31
C GLN A 18 -6.59 -1.18 2.42
N GLN A 19 -6.58 -2.49 2.16
CA GLN A 19 -6.90 -3.48 3.18
C GLN A 19 -5.85 -3.50 4.29
N VAL A 20 -4.55 -3.59 3.97
CA VAL A 20 -3.47 -3.54 4.96
C VAL A 20 -3.53 -2.24 5.74
N VAL A 21 -3.75 -1.10 5.11
CA VAL A 21 -3.86 0.21 5.77
C VAL A 21 -5.03 0.24 6.75
N SER A 22 -6.18 -0.28 6.34
CA SER A 22 -7.38 -0.38 7.19
C SER A 22 -7.18 -1.35 8.35
N GLU A 23 -6.52 -2.48 8.12
CA GLU A 23 -6.19 -3.48 9.13
C GLU A 23 -5.14 -2.98 10.13
N THR A 24 -4.12 -2.27 9.64
CA THR A 24 -3.04 -1.76 10.48
C THR A 24 -3.40 -0.43 11.16
N GLY A 25 -4.42 0.28 10.68
CA GLY A 25 -4.81 1.61 11.15
C GLY A 25 -3.75 2.68 10.87
N GLY A 26 -2.99 2.51 9.78
CA GLY A 26 -1.89 3.38 9.40
C GLY A 26 -2.18 4.23 8.17
N GLU A 27 -1.13 4.78 7.57
CA GLU A 27 -1.18 5.47 6.28
C GLU A 27 -0.31 4.72 5.26
N LEU A 28 -0.80 4.61 4.03
CA LEU A 28 -0.05 3.98 2.96
C LEU A 28 1.12 4.87 2.53
N LEU A 29 2.35 4.38 2.65
CA LEU A 29 3.51 5.08 2.09
C LEU A 29 3.73 4.70 0.63
N SER A 30 3.72 3.41 0.33
CA SER A 30 3.90 2.91 -1.04
C SER A 30 3.30 1.53 -1.19
N ALA A 31 2.83 1.23 -2.40
CA ALA A 31 2.42 -0.10 -2.80
C ALA A 31 3.08 -0.39 -4.14
N GLN A 32 4.02 -1.33 -4.15
CA GLN A 32 4.83 -1.64 -5.32
C GLN A 32 4.67 -3.12 -5.66
N PRO A 33 4.18 -3.45 -6.86
CA PRO A 33 4.22 -4.83 -7.35
C PRO A 33 5.68 -5.20 -7.66
N THR A 34 6.08 -6.40 -7.25
CA THR A 34 7.35 -7.01 -7.65
C THR A 34 7.14 -7.87 -8.88
N SER A 35 8.20 -8.03 -9.65
CA SER A 35 8.26 -8.93 -10.80
C SER A 35 8.04 -10.41 -10.43
N ASP A 36 8.08 -10.74 -9.15
CA ASP A 36 7.82 -12.09 -8.60
C ASP A 36 6.32 -12.36 -8.36
N GLY A 37 5.43 -11.45 -8.75
CA GLY A 37 3.99 -11.56 -8.49
C GLY A 37 3.60 -11.24 -7.04
N GLN A 38 4.46 -10.53 -6.29
CA GLN A 38 4.17 -10.12 -4.93
C GLN A 38 3.94 -8.61 -4.84
N CYS A 39 2.98 -8.18 -4.05
CA CYS A 39 2.76 -6.79 -3.71
C CYS A 39 3.50 -6.44 -2.42
N VAL A 40 4.52 -5.59 -2.53
CA VAL A 40 5.22 -5.02 -1.38
C VAL A 40 4.53 -3.71 -1.00
N ILE A 41 3.84 -3.74 0.14
CA ILE A 41 3.08 -2.64 0.67
C ILE A 41 3.81 -2.11 1.90
N THR A 42 4.11 -0.82 1.93
CA THR A 42 4.70 -0.15 3.09
C THR A 42 3.66 0.75 3.72
N VAL A 43 3.32 0.48 4.97
CA VAL A 43 2.38 1.26 5.78
C VAL A 43 3.15 1.91 6.92
N LEU A 44 2.86 3.19 7.15
CA LEU A 44 3.31 3.92 8.33
C LEU A 44 2.21 3.84 9.38
N VAL A 45 2.44 3.10 10.46
CA VAL A 45 1.48 3.04 11.57
C VAL A 45 1.84 4.15 12.57
N PRO A 46 0.99 5.18 12.73
CA PRO A 46 1.21 6.21 13.73
C PRO A 46 1.09 5.60 15.12
N GLY A 47 2.15 5.73 15.93
CA GLY A 47 2.09 5.36 17.34
C GLY A 47 1.39 6.48 18.12
N ASN A 48 0.39 6.15 18.94
CA ASN A 48 -0.38 7.10 19.74
C ASN A 48 0.50 7.73 20.84
N GLY A 49 1.36 8.69 20.48
CA GLY A 49 2.38 9.31 21.34
C GLY A 49 3.79 8.70 21.25
N GLY A 50 4.05 7.79 20.30
CA GLY A 50 5.33 7.08 20.13
C GLY A 50 5.85 7.09 18.69
N ARG A 51 7.08 6.61 18.49
CA ARG A 51 7.73 6.59 17.16
C ARG A 51 6.89 5.77 16.16
N PRO A 52 6.52 6.34 15.00
CA PRO A 52 5.74 5.63 13.99
C PRO A 52 6.48 4.37 13.53
N LYS A 53 5.75 3.27 13.37
CA LYS A 53 6.30 1.99 12.92
C LYS A 53 6.10 1.87 11.41
N LYS A 54 7.21 1.72 10.69
CA LYS A 54 7.16 1.34 9.28
C LYS A 54 6.93 -0.16 9.20
N VAL A 55 5.75 -0.56 8.72
CA VAL A 55 5.36 -1.95 8.53
C VAL A 55 5.37 -2.22 7.03
N THR A 56 6.19 -3.18 6.61
CA THR A 56 6.20 -3.62 5.21
C THR A 56 5.57 -5.00 5.13
N VAL A 57 4.46 -5.10 4.41
CA VAL A 57 3.69 -6.33 4.19
C VAL A 57 3.91 -6.79 2.76
N ARG A 58 4.04 -8.09 2.58
CA ARG A 58 4.13 -8.73 1.26
C ARG A 58 2.87 -9.54 1.04
N VAL A 59 2.12 -9.20 0.01
CA VAL A 59 0.88 -9.89 -0.35
C VAL A 59 1.10 -10.60 -1.67
N PRO A 60 1.03 -11.94 -1.74
CA PRO A 60 1.06 -12.64 -3.02
C PRO A 60 -0.23 -12.33 -3.81
N MET A 61 -0.09 -12.02 -5.11
CA MET A 61 -1.20 -11.75 -6.05
C MET A 61 -1.43 -12.94 -6.98
#